data_AF-A0A8B3RUW6-F1
#
_entry.id   AF-A0A8B3RUW6-F1
#
_cell.length_a   1.000
_cell.length_b   1.000
_cell.length_c   1.000
_cell.angle_alpha   90.00
_cell.angle_beta   90.00
_cell.angle_gamma   90.00
#
_symmetry.space_group_name_H-M   'P 1'
#
loop_
_entity.id
_entity.type
_entity.pdbx_description
1 polymer ?
#
loop_
_entity_poly.entity_id
_entity_poly.type
_entity_poly.pdbx_seq_one_letter_code
_entity_poly.pdbx_strand_id
1 'polypeptide(L)'
;MPEWMKESSTSFEPNKKETFMLKNRKGILFLLNKFQVSGKRNKTILSDIHPAIQLISTFLLIVLISTTQKVLVLWLVGIYLGMLLLVEKPTILRNIVKKASILILMPLIIYLPIFFLGQFSLLFIVHLFFLAIAISQYMETTNMNQFIAALKIFHFPNIILLQLDITIKYIFFFGNLLIQLLAAVEARAVGGNIQLSTGSNLISLISLKSFTYGEKLDMVMEARGYTGQYYRVKQPLKTKDFLVSIAYLLFFGGLLYLGRN
;
A
#
# COMPACT_ATOMS: atom_id res chain seq x y z
N MET A 1 15.85 58.53 -17.48
CA MET A 1 15.42 57.11 -17.43
C MET A 1 15.63 56.51 -18.81
N PRO A 2 16.28 55.33 -18.92
CA PRO A 2 16.42 54.62 -20.18
C PRO A 2 15.05 54.12 -20.70
N GLU A 3 14.90 54.03 -22.02
CA GLU A 3 13.61 53.80 -22.73
C GLU A 3 12.87 52.53 -22.26
N TRP A 4 13.58 51.44 -21.96
CA TRP A 4 13.00 50.18 -21.46
C TRP A 4 12.30 50.28 -20.10
N MET A 5 12.54 51.36 -19.36
CA MET A 5 11.94 51.62 -18.04
C MET A 5 10.70 52.52 -18.15
N LYS A 6 10.43 53.08 -19.34
CA LYS A 6 9.27 53.94 -19.61
C LYS A 6 8.07 53.15 -20.15
N GLU A 7 8.27 51.91 -20.60
CA GLU A 7 7.17 51.01 -20.94
C GLU A 7 6.43 50.59 -19.66
N SER A 8 5.19 51.05 -19.52
CA SER A 8 4.28 50.54 -18.51
C SER A 8 4.10 49.03 -18.75
N SER A 9 4.49 48.22 -17.78
CA SER A 9 4.36 46.76 -17.83
C SER A 9 2.97 46.39 -18.32
N THR A 10 2.88 45.84 -19.53
CA THR A 10 1.63 45.26 -20.04
C THR A 10 1.12 44.28 -18.99
N SER A 11 -0.08 44.54 -18.47
CA SER A 11 -0.72 43.70 -17.48
C SER A 11 -0.80 42.27 -18.03
N PHE A 12 0.02 41.39 -17.47
CA PHE A 12 0.04 40.00 -17.84
C PHE A 12 -1.27 39.36 -17.37
N GLU A 13 -2.17 39.05 -18.30
CA GLU A 13 -3.32 38.21 -18.02
C GLU A 13 -2.89 36.74 -18.14
N PRO A 14 -2.67 36.03 -17.01
CA PRO A 14 -2.33 34.62 -17.09
C PRO A 14 -3.48 33.86 -17.76
N ASN A 15 -3.19 33.16 -18.85
CA ASN A 15 -4.13 32.23 -19.46
C ASN A 15 -4.48 31.15 -18.43
N LYS A 16 -5.63 31.32 -17.78
CA LYS A 16 -6.14 30.53 -16.64
C LYS A 16 -6.55 29.09 -17.00
N LYS A 17 -6.16 28.55 -18.16
CA LYS A 17 -6.37 27.13 -18.44
C LYS A 17 -5.43 26.33 -17.55
N GLU A 18 -5.99 25.66 -16.53
CA GLU A 18 -5.24 24.77 -15.63
C GLU A 18 -4.37 23.83 -16.48
N THR A 19 -3.06 24.04 -16.45
CA THR A 19 -2.14 23.23 -17.24
C THR A 19 -2.20 21.78 -16.76
N PHE A 20 -2.14 20.82 -17.68
CA PHE A 20 -2.12 19.37 -17.40
C PHE A 20 -1.24 18.99 -16.20
N MET A 21 -0.09 19.66 -16.05
CA MET A 21 0.84 19.46 -14.94
C MET A 21 0.30 19.89 -13.56
N LEU A 22 -0.51 20.94 -13.46
CA LEU A 22 -1.16 21.36 -12.19
C LEU A 22 -2.11 20.28 -11.66
N LYS A 23 -2.87 19.65 -12.57
CA LYS A 23 -3.75 18.53 -12.23
C LYS A 23 -2.96 17.33 -11.72
N ASN A 24 -1.83 17.03 -12.37
CA ASN A 24 -0.93 15.95 -11.95
C ASN A 24 -0.23 16.24 -10.62
N ARG A 25 0.16 17.49 -10.34
CA ARG A 25 0.78 17.89 -9.06
C ARG A 25 -0.15 17.60 -7.88
N LYS A 26 -1.43 17.99 -7.99
CA LYS A 26 -2.46 17.71 -6.97
C LYS A 26 -2.62 16.20 -6.76
N GLY A 27 -2.60 15.41 -7.84
CA GLY A 27 -2.66 13.95 -7.77
C GLY A 27 -1.47 13.32 -7.05
N ILE A 28 -0.25 13.74 -7.38
CA ILE A 28 0.98 13.24 -6.74
C ILE A 28 1.02 13.64 -5.25
N LEU A 29 0.65 14.89 -4.94
CA LEU A 29 0.51 15.37 -3.55
C LEU A 29 -0.50 14.56 -2.76
N PHE A 30 -1.65 14.25 -3.36
CA PHE A 30 -2.68 13.40 -2.73
C PHE A 30 -2.14 12.01 -2.43
N LEU A 31 -1.43 11.39 -3.38
CA LEU A 31 -0.80 10.09 -3.18
C LEU A 31 0.25 10.12 -2.06
N LEU A 32 1.14 11.11 -2.06
CA LEU A 32 2.19 11.23 -1.04
C LEU A 32 1.64 11.53 0.34
N ASN A 33 0.62 12.38 0.46
CA ASN A 33 -0.07 12.61 1.73
C ASN A 33 -0.69 11.31 2.26
N LYS A 34 -1.22 10.44 1.38
CA LYS A 34 -1.74 9.13 1.80
C LYS A 34 -0.64 8.20 2.32
N PHE A 35 0.56 8.26 1.76
CA PHE A 35 1.72 7.52 2.27
C PHE A 35 2.24 8.08 3.61
N GLN A 36 2.31 9.41 3.78
CA GLN A 36 2.71 10.04 5.04
C GLN A 36 1.70 9.76 6.17
N VAL A 37 0.40 9.86 5.87
CA VAL A 37 -0.67 9.59 6.82
C VAL A 37 -0.71 8.09 7.20
N SER A 38 -0.27 7.19 6.33
CA SER A 38 -0.07 5.77 6.71
C SER A 38 0.96 5.57 7.82
N GLY A 39 1.91 6.50 8.03
CA GLY A 39 2.83 6.45 9.16
C GLY A 39 2.18 6.75 10.52
N LYS A 40 1.03 7.45 10.53
CA LYS A 40 0.24 7.81 11.71
C LYS A 40 -1.11 7.08 11.74
N ARG A 41 -1.12 5.77 11.52
CA ARG A 41 -2.37 4.98 11.65
C ARG A 41 -2.81 4.92 13.10
N ASN A 42 -4.12 5.00 13.31
CA ASN A 42 -4.73 4.78 14.61
C ASN A 42 -4.38 3.36 15.09
N LYS A 43 -3.89 3.24 16.32
CA LYS A 43 -3.67 1.94 16.95
C LYS A 43 -5.00 1.20 17.01
N THR A 44 -5.02 0.02 16.39
CA THR A 44 -6.10 -0.96 16.47
C THR A 44 -5.71 -2.07 17.43
N ILE A 45 -6.71 -2.79 17.96
CA ILE A 45 -6.47 -3.93 18.85
C ILE A 45 -5.68 -5.01 18.12
N LEU A 46 -5.93 -5.19 16.81
CA LEU A 46 -5.16 -6.11 15.97
C LEU A 46 -3.75 -5.62 15.67
N SER A 47 -3.51 -4.30 15.58
CA SER A 47 -2.17 -3.75 15.31
C SER A 47 -1.18 -3.93 16.46
N ASP A 48 -1.69 -4.24 17.66
CA ASP A 48 -0.88 -4.53 18.85
C ASP A 48 -0.36 -5.98 18.88
N ILE A 49 -0.89 -6.86 18.04
CA ILE A 49 -0.45 -8.25 17.88
C ILE A 49 0.90 -8.28 17.14
N HIS A 50 1.75 -9.24 17.48
CA HIS A 50 3.03 -9.40 16.80
C HIS A 50 2.86 -9.62 15.27
N PRO A 51 3.54 -8.83 14.40
CA PRO A 51 3.29 -8.81 12.96
C PRO A 51 3.42 -10.15 12.23
N ALA A 52 4.32 -11.03 12.67
CA ALA A 52 4.49 -12.33 12.04
C ALA A 52 3.29 -13.26 12.26
N ILE A 53 2.66 -13.20 13.44
CA ILE A 53 1.49 -14.02 13.76
C ILE A 53 0.31 -13.56 12.91
N GLN A 54 0.16 -12.25 12.77
CA GLN A 54 -0.87 -11.65 11.94
C GLN A 54 -0.71 -12.01 10.46
N LEU A 55 0.53 -11.99 9.93
CA LEU A 55 0.81 -12.45 8.56
C LEU A 55 0.45 -13.93 8.38
N ILE A 56 0.86 -14.82 9.29
CA ILE A 56 0.56 -16.26 9.20
C ILE A 56 -0.94 -16.49 9.28
N SER A 57 -1.60 -15.86 10.25
CA SER A 57 -3.05 -16.02 10.46
C SER A 57 -3.84 -15.57 9.23
N THR A 58 -3.48 -14.44 8.64
CA THR A 58 -4.15 -13.96 7.41
C THR A 58 -3.84 -14.83 6.19
N PHE A 59 -2.61 -15.32 6.05
CA PHE A 59 -2.27 -16.28 5.00
C PHE A 59 -3.05 -17.58 5.13
N LEU A 60 -3.10 -18.17 6.33
CA LEU A 60 -3.90 -19.38 6.60
C LEU A 60 -5.38 -19.15 6.33
N LEU A 61 -5.92 -17.99 6.72
CA LEU A 61 -7.31 -17.64 6.45
C LEU A 61 -7.61 -17.52 4.95
N ILE A 62 -6.70 -16.93 4.17
CA ILE A 62 -6.82 -16.85 2.70
C ILE A 62 -6.83 -18.25 2.09
N VAL A 63 -5.89 -19.11 2.49
CA VAL A 63 -5.83 -20.51 2.02
C VAL A 63 -7.11 -21.25 2.38
N LEU A 64 -7.59 -21.10 3.62
CA LEU A 64 -8.78 -21.78 4.10
C LEU A 64 -10.02 -21.33 3.33
N ILE A 65 -10.20 -20.03 3.11
CA ILE A 65 -11.29 -19.53 2.25
C ILE A 65 -11.15 -20.15 0.86
N SER A 66 -9.97 -20.10 0.24
CA SER A 66 -9.78 -20.57 -1.14
C SER A 66 -10.02 -22.07 -1.34
N THR A 67 -9.79 -22.91 -0.34
CA THR A 67 -9.92 -24.38 -0.46
C THR A 67 -11.32 -24.86 -0.08
N THR A 68 -12.10 -24.07 0.67
CA THR A 68 -13.35 -24.53 1.26
C THR A 68 -14.49 -24.61 0.24
N GLN A 69 -15.05 -25.80 0.04
CA GLN A 69 -16.29 -25.97 -0.75
C GLN A 69 -17.55 -26.07 0.12
N LYS A 70 -17.39 -26.26 1.44
CA LYS A 70 -18.51 -26.45 2.38
C LYS A 70 -19.08 -25.12 2.84
N VAL A 71 -20.37 -24.93 2.61
CA VAL A 71 -21.12 -23.73 3.01
C VAL A 71 -21.02 -23.48 4.53
N LEU A 72 -21.07 -24.53 5.36
CA LEU A 72 -20.96 -24.40 6.82
C LEU A 72 -19.63 -23.76 7.25
N VAL A 73 -18.51 -24.20 6.68
CA VAL A 73 -17.17 -23.64 7.00
C VAL A 73 -17.09 -22.18 6.55
N LEU A 74 -17.64 -21.84 5.38
CA LEU A 74 -17.73 -20.44 4.92
C LEU A 74 -18.57 -19.58 5.87
N TRP A 75 -19.66 -20.10 6.43
CA TRP A 75 -20.46 -19.39 7.43
C TRP A 75 -19.67 -19.10 8.71
N LEU A 76 -18.94 -20.08 9.23
CA LEU A 76 -18.10 -19.89 10.42
C LEU A 76 -16.99 -18.86 10.18
N VAL A 77 -16.36 -18.88 8.99
CA VAL A 77 -15.39 -17.86 8.59
C VAL A 77 -16.04 -16.48 8.47
N GLY A 78 -17.25 -16.41 7.91
CA GLY A 78 -18.02 -15.18 7.80
C GLY A 78 -18.35 -14.57 9.18
N ILE A 79 -18.76 -15.39 10.15
CA ILE A 79 -19.00 -14.96 11.53
C ILE A 79 -17.71 -14.46 12.17
N TYR A 80 -16.60 -15.16 11.97
CA TYR A 80 -15.28 -14.75 12.48
C TYR A 80 -14.82 -13.40 11.90
N LEU A 81 -14.91 -13.22 10.58
CA LEU A 81 -14.58 -11.94 9.92
C LEU A 81 -15.53 -10.83 10.37
N GLY A 82 -16.83 -11.12 10.52
CA GLY A 82 -17.82 -10.18 11.04
C GLY A 82 -17.50 -9.72 12.46
N MET A 83 -17.13 -10.65 13.34
CA MET A 83 -16.71 -10.34 14.72
C MET A 83 -15.47 -9.44 14.73
N LEU A 84 -14.46 -9.75 13.92
CA LEU A 84 -13.26 -8.93 13.81
C LEU A 84 -13.56 -7.50 13.33
N LEU A 85 -14.47 -7.35 12.36
CA LEU A 85 -14.90 -6.03 11.87
C LEU A 85 -15.66 -5.23 12.93
N LEU A 86 -16.45 -5.90 13.79
CA LEU A 86 -17.24 -5.25 14.83
C LEU A 86 -16.40 -4.69 15.98
N VAL A 87 -15.26 -5.34 16.25
CA VAL A 87 -14.30 -4.91 17.29
C VAL A 87 -13.54 -3.64 16.88
N GLU A 88 -13.46 -3.35 15.58
CA GLU A 88 -12.73 -2.20 15.05
C GLU A 88 -13.53 -0.89 15.11
N LYS A 89 -12.83 0.24 15.19
CA LYS A 89 -13.49 1.56 15.24
C LYS A 89 -14.24 1.84 13.93
N PRO A 90 -15.35 2.61 13.97
CA PRO A 90 -16.15 2.92 12.77
C PRO A 90 -15.36 3.54 11.61
N THR A 91 -14.32 4.33 11.91
CA THR A 91 -13.45 4.94 10.90
C THR A 91 -12.60 3.92 10.14
N ILE A 92 -12.07 2.93 10.86
CA ILE A 92 -11.28 1.81 10.32
C ILE A 92 -12.18 0.90 9.50
N LEU A 93 -13.37 0.57 10.02
CA LEU A 93 -14.37 -0.21 9.30
C LEU A 93 -14.70 0.40 7.93
N ARG A 94 -14.94 1.72 7.88
CA ARG A 94 -15.20 2.42 6.61
C ARG A 94 -14.04 2.31 5.62
N ASN A 95 -12.80 2.36 6.11
CA ASN A 95 -11.62 2.20 5.26
C ASN A 95 -11.49 0.77 4.73
N ILE A 96 -11.76 -0.24 5.56
CA ILE A 96 -11.75 -1.65 5.16
C ILE A 96 -12.78 -1.89 4.06
N VAL A 97 -14.03 -1.46 4.26
CA VAL A 97 -15.11 -1.61 3.26
C VAL A 97 -14.76 -0.88 1.95
N LYS A 98 -14.20 0.34 2.02
CA LYS A 98 -13.75 1.06 0.81
C LYS A 98 -12.65 0.30 0.06
N LYS A 99 -11.65 -0.23 0.76
CA LYS A 99 -10.57 -1.03 0.16
C LYS A 99 -11.10 -2.33 -0.42
N ALA A 100 -11.98 -3.03 0.29
CA ALA A 100 -12.60 -4.27 -0.17
C ALA A 100 -13.43 -4.05 -1.44
N SER A 101 -14.22 -2.97 -1.49
CA SER A 101 -15.01 -2.61 -2.68
C SER A 101 -14.13 -2.38 -3.92
N ILE A 102 -12.99 -1.70 -3.75
CA ILE A 102 -12.02 -1.50 -4.84
C ILE A 102 -11.41 -2.84 -5.28
N LEU A 103 -11.11 -3.73 -4.34
CA LEU A 103 -10.47 -5.02 -4.62
C LEU A 103 -11.41 -6.01 -5.33
N ILE A 104 -12.71 -5.96 -5.04
CA ILE A 104 -13.74 -6.79 -5.69
C ILE A 104 -14.03 -6.34 -7.12
N LEU A 105 -13.85 -5.04 -7.42
CA LEU A 105 -14.22 -4.46 -8.71
C LEU A 105 -13.53 -5.17 -9.90
N MET A 106 -12.21 -5.39 -9.81
CA MET A 106 -11.45 -5.99 -10.91
C MET A 106 -11.83 -7.46 -11.17
N PRO A 107 -11.84 -8.35 -10.16
CA PRO A 107 -12.30 -9.73 -10.35
C PRO A 107 -13.75 -9.83 -10.83
N LEU A 108 -14.63 -8.93 -10.40
CA LEU A 108 -16.03 -8.90 -10.85
C LEU A 108 -16.13 -8.61 -12.36
N ILE A 109 -15.35 -7.65 -12.87
CA ILE A 109 -15.30 -7.34 -14.31
C ILE A 109 -14.83 -8.57 -15.10
N ILE A 110 -13.83 -9.29 -14.60
CA ILE A 110 -13.30 -10.50 -15.23
C ILE A 110 -14.32 -11.65 -15.19
N TYR A 111 -15.14 -11.74 -14.14
CA TYR A 111 -16.16 -12.77 -13.97
C TYR A 111 -17.44 -12.50 -14.79
N LEU A 112 -17.67 -11.25 -15.19
CA LEU A 112 -18.89 -10.83 -15.87
C LEU A 112 -19.20 -11.61 -17.18
N PRO A 113 -18.22 -11.92 -18.06
CA PRO A 113 -18.47 -12.78 -19.23
C PRO A 113 -19.07 -14.14 -18.86
N ILE A 114 -18.55 -14.79 -17.80
CA ILE A 114 -18.99 -16.13 -17.36
C ILE A 114 -20.45 -16.11 -16.90
N PHE A 115 -20.89 -14.98 -16.32
CA PHE A 115 -22.29 -14.75 -15.97
C PHE A 115 -23.20 -14.79 -17.20
N PHE A 116 -22.80 -14.17 -18.33
CA PHE A 116 -23.56 -14.21 -19.58
C PHE A 116 -23.58 -15.59 -20.24
N LEU A 117 -22.54 -16.41 -20.02
CA LEU A 117 -22.46 -17.79 -20.49
C LEU A 117 -23.31 -18.78 -19.66
N GLY A 118 -24.02 -18.32 -18.64
CA GLY A 118 -24.96 -19.15 -17.86
C GLY A 118 -24.32 -20.07 -16.81
N GLN A 119 -23.00 -20.02 -16.62
CA GLN A 119 -22.27 -20.85 -15.65
C GLN A 119 -22.04 -20.11 -14.33
N PHE A 120 -23.13 -19.67 -13.69
CA PHE A 120 -23.05 -18.86 -12.49
C PHE A 120 -22.84 -19.70 -11.22
N SER A 121 -21.77 -19.38 -10.47
CA SER A 121 -21.52 -19.89 -9.12
C SER A 121 -21.66 -18.81 -8.06
N LEU A 122 -22.67 -18.94 -7.18
CA LEU A 122 -22.81 -18.09 -5.98
C LEU A 122 -21.62 -18.24 -5.03
N LEU A 123 -21.08 -19.46 -4.93
CA LEU A 123 -19.95 -19.76 -4.06
C LEU A 123 -18.75 -18.89 -4.44
N PHE A 124 -18.47 -18.71 -5.72
CA PHE A 124 -17.35 -17.86 -6.18
C PHE A 124 -17.48 -16.42 -5.69
N ILE A 125 -18.68 -15.83 -5.74
CA ILE A 125 -18.91 -14.46 -5.27
C ILE A 125 -18.69 -14.35 -3.76
N VAL A 126 -19.14 -15.33 -2.99
CA VAL A 126 -18.93 -15.37 -1.53
C VAL A 126 -17.44 -15.47 -1.19
N HIS A 127 -16.69 -16.32 -1.90
CA HIS A 127 -15.24 -16.42 -1.74
C HIS A 127 -14.54 -15.10 -2.03
N LEU A 128 -14.89 -14.46 -3.15
CA LEU A 128 -14.36 -13.18 -3.56
C LEU A 128 -14.60 -12.11 -2.48
N PHE A 129 -15.81 -12.07 -1.92
CA PHE A 129 -16.17 -11.13 -0.86
C PHE A 129 -15.35 -11.35 0.42
N PHE A 130 -15.24 -12.59 0.90
CA PHE A 130 -14.47 -12.89 2.12
C PHE A 130 -12.97 -12.67 1.94
N LEU A 131 -12.40 -13.04 0.78
CA LEU A 131 -11.00 -12.75 0.46
C LEU A 131 -10.74 -11.25 0.46
N ALA A 132 -11.65 -10.46 -0.11
CA ALA A 132 -11.49 -9.02 -0.15
C ALA A 132 -11.53 -8.38 1.24
N ILE A 133 -12.41 -8.84 2.12
CA ILE A 133 -12.46 -8.40 3.52
C ILE A 133 -11.18 -8.78 4.26
N ALA A 134 -10.74 -10.03 4.14
CA ALA A 134 -9.53 -10.51 4.81
C ALA A 134 -8.29 -9.69 4.43
N ILE A 135 -8.08 -9.46 3.13
CA ILE A 135 -6.94 -8.70 2.62
C ILE A 135 -7.05 -7.23 3.05
N SER A 136 -8.22 -6.61 2.89
CA SER A 136 -8.41 -5.20 3.26
C SER A 136 -8.23 -4.94 4.75
N GLN A 137 -8.64 -5.87 5.62
CA GLN A 137 -8.39 -5.83 7.04
C GLN A 137 -6.89 -5.89 7.36
N TYR A 138 -6.14 -6.81 6.75
CA TYR A 138 -4.68 -6.88 6.91
C TYR A 138 -3.99 -5.58 6.48
N MET A 139 -4.40 -5.01 5.34
CA MET A 139 -3.86 -3.75 4.83
C MET A 139 -4.11 -2.54 5.74
N GLU A 140 -5.15 -2.57 6.57
CA GLU A 140 -5.46 -1.47 7.51
C GLU A 140 -4.74 -1.65 8.85
N THR A 141 -4.63 -2.90 9.32
CA THR A 141 -4.07 -3.24 10.62
C THR A 141 -2.54 -3.33 10.64
N THR A 142 -1.90 -3.64 9.50
CA THR A 142 -0.44 -3.84 9.42
C THR A 142 0.26 -2.72 8.62
N ASN A 143 1.36 -2.19 9.17
CA ASN A 143 2.21 -1.22 8.49
C ASN A 143 3.26 -1.89 7.59
N MET A 144 3.76 -1.16 6.58
CA MET A 144 4.76 -1.70 5.65
C MET A 144 6.07 -2.13 6.35
N ASN A 145 6.49 -1.38 7.37
CA ASN A 145 7.66 -1.73 8.17
C ASN A 145 7.44 -3.01 8.98
N GLN A 146 6.23 -3.22 9.51
CA GLN A 146 5.84 -4.43 10.23
C GLN A 146 5.78 -5.64 9.28
N PHE A 147 5.33 -5.43 8.04
CA PHE A 147 5.33 -6.44 6.99
C PHE A 147 6.76 -6.90 6.63
N ILE A 148 7.69 -5.98 6.38
CA ILE A 148 9.11 -6.32 6.14
C ILE A 148 9.71 -7.04 7.37
N ALA A 149 9.38 -6.56 8.58
CA ALA A 149 9.82 -7.18 9.82
C ALA A 149 9.29 -8.61 10.00
N ALA A 150 8.07 -8.90 9.52
CA ALA A 150 7.49 -10.23 9.48
C ALA A 150 8.21 -11.12 8.45
N LEU A 151 8.44 -10.63 7.22
CA LEU A 151 9.18 -11.35 6.18
C LEU A 151 10.57 -11.79 6.63
N LYS A 152 11.26 -10.98 7.43
CA LYS A 152 12.55 -11.36 8.02
C LYS A 152 12.44 -12.61 8.92
N ILE A 153 11.35 -12.77 9.66
CA ILE A 153 11.12 -13.96 10.49
C ILE A 153 10.89 -15.20 9.62
N PHE A 154 10.31 -15.04 8.43
CA PHE A 154 10.19 -16.11 7.43
C PHE A 154 11.52 -16.42 6.70
N HIS A 155 12.65 -15.93 7.20
CA HIS A 155 13.98 -16.20 6.63
C HIS A 155 14.13 -15.75 5.17
N PHE A 156 13.42 -14.69 4.76
CA PHE A 156 13.65 -14.08 3.46
C PHE A 156 15.10 -13.55 3.36
N PRO A 157 15.75 -13.66 2.18
CA PRO A 157 17.12 -13.17 1.98
C PRO A 157 17.27 -11.68 2.34
N ASN A 158 18.33 -11.36 3.08
CA ASN A 158 18.61 -9.99 3.53
C ASN A 158 18.68 -8.97 2.38
N ILE A 159 19.22 -9.38 1.22
CA ILE A 159 19.32 -8.52 0.03
C ILE A 159 17.94 -8.10 -0.49
N ILE A 160 16.96 -9.01 -0.47
CA ILE A 160 15.58 -8.72 -0.89
C ILE A 160 14.93 -7.76 0.10
N LEU A 161 15.10 -8.01 1.40
CA LEU A 161 14.57 -7.15 2.46
C LEU A 161 15.15 -5.74 2.39
N LEU A 162 16.46 -5.64 2.17
CA LEU A 162 17.16 -4.37 1.96
C LEU A 162 16.61 -3.65 0.74
N GLN A 163 16.49 -4.34 -0.40
CA GLN A 163 15.95 -3.77 -1.64
C GLN A 163 14.53 -3.23 -1.42
N LEU A 164 13.65 -4.00 -0.78
CA LEU A 164 12.28 -3.56 -0.50
C LEU A 164 12.26 -2.33 0.42
N ASP A 165 13.03 -2.34 1.51
CA ASP A 165 13.09 -1.24 2.46
C ASP A 165 13.60 0.06 1.82
N ILE A 166 14.70 -0.01 1.06
CA ILE A 166 15.21 1.12 0.27
C ILE A 166 14.15 1.59 -0.73
N THR A 167 13.56 0.68 -1.50
CA THR A 167 12.56 1.02 -2.53
C THR A 167 11.38 1.79 -1.94
N ILE A 168 10.81 1.34 -0.81
CA ILE A 168 9.68 2.02 -0.15
C ILE A 168 10.06 3.44 0.30
N LYS A 169 11.22 3.60 0.93
CA LYS A 169 11.72 4.92 1.36
C LYS A 169 11.96 5.85 0.17
N TYR A 170 12.51 5.31 -0.91
CA TYR A 170 12.89 6.09 -2.10
C TYR A 170 11.71 6.43 -3.01
N ILE A 171 10.64 5.62 -3.06
CA ILE A 171 9.38 6.02 -3.71
C ILE A 171 8.85 7.32 -3.10
N PHE A 172 8.87 7.43 -1.77
CA PHE A 172 8.43 8.64 -1.08
C PHE A 172 9.38 9.83 -1.35
N PHE A 173 10.69 9.60 -1.27
CA PHE A 173 11.71 10.61 -1.55
C PHE A 173 11.59 11.17 -2.97
N PHE A 174 11.57 10.29 -3.99
CA PHE A 174 11.46 10.71 -5.39
C PHE A 174 10.10 11.32 -5.71
N GLY A 175 9.02 10.89 -5.06
CA GLY A 175 7.73 11.56 -5.19
C GLY A 175 7.77 13.02 -4.72
N ASN A 176 8.41 13.31 -3.59
CA ASN A 176 8.58 14.69 -3.12
C ASN A 176 9.48 15.50 -4.06
N LEU A 177 10.57 14.89 -4.55
CA LEU A 177 11.46 15.51 -5.53
C LEU A 177 10.72 15.85 -6.83
N LEU A 178 9.85 14.96 -7.31
CA LEU A 178 9.00 15.18 -8.47
C LEU A 178 8.06 16.39 -8.26
N ILE A 179 7.44 16.53 -7.09
CA ILE A 179 6.61 17.71 -6.80
C ILE A 179 7.43 19.00 -6.87
N GLN A 180 8.63 19.01 -6.30
CA GLN A 180 9.50 20.18 -6.32
C GLN A 180 9.90 20.56 -7.74
N LEU A 181 10.25 19.56 -8.56
CA LEU A 181 10.57 19.80 -9.98
C LEU A 181 9.37 20.31 -10.75
N LEU A 182 8.18 19.78 -10.49
CA LEU A 182 6.95 20.21 -11.15
C LEU A 182 6.61 21.66 -10.79
N ALA A 183 6.80 22.06 -9.53
CA ALA A 183 6.67 23.45 -9.09
C ALA A 183 7.69 24.38 -9.75
N ALA A 184 8.94 23.93 -9.93
CA ALA A 184 9.97 24.71 -10.61
C ALA A 184 9.67 24.90 -12.11
N VAL A 185 9.14 23.88 -12.78
CA VAL A 185 8.69 23.99 -14.18
C VAL A 185 7.53 24.98 -14.30
N GLU A 186 6.57 24.93 -13.38
CA GLU A 186 5.46 25.86 -13.33
C GLU A 186 5.92 27.31 -13.15
N ALA A 187 6.88 27.56 -12.25
CA ALA A 187 7.46 28.89 -12.04
C ALA A 187 8.15 29.44 -13.31
N ARG A 188 8.70 28.57 -14.17
CA ARG A 188 9.34 28.96 -15.43
C ARG A 188 8.34 29.18 -16.57
N ALA A 189 7.20 28.50 -16.54
CA ALA A 189 6.25 28.44 -17.64
C ALA A 189 5.22 29.61 -17.63
N VAL A 190 5.63 30.83 -17.25
CA VAL A 190 4.79 32.04 -17.06
C VAL A 190 3.66 32.15 -18.11
N GLY A 191 2.47 31.60 -17.79
CA GLY A 191 1.26 31.53 -18.63
C GLY A 191 1.34 30.78 -19.96
N GLY A 192 2.42 30.03 -20.21
CA GLY A 192 2.60 29.18 -21.39
C GLY A 192 1.99 27.78 -21.21
N ASN A 193 1.51 27.19 -22.31
CA ASN A 193 1.04 25.80 -22.30
C ASN A 193 2.23 24.83 -22.14
N ILE A 194 2.27 24.07 -21.05
CA ILE A 194 3.32 23.07 -20.83
C ILE A 194 3.02 21.84 -21.69
N GLN A 195 3.93 21.55 -22.62
CA GLN A 195 3.84 20.37 -23.48
C GLN A 195 4.04 19.06 -22.69
N LEU A 196 3.47 17.97 -23.20
CA LEU A 196 3.65 16.62 -22.64
C LEU A 196 5.13 16.18 -22.63
N SER A 197 5.93 16.65 -23.58
CA SER A 197 7.39 16.43 -23.68
C SER A 197 8.16 16.94 -22.46
N THR A 198 7.68 17.98 -21.77
CA THR A 198 8.27 18.43 -20.51
C THR A 198 8.13 17.36 -19.43
N GLY A 199 7.07 16.54 -19.48
CA GLY A 199 6.87 15.40 -18.58
C GLY A 199 7.92 14.30 -18.78
N SER A 200 8.26 13.95 -20.03
CA SER A 200 9.32 12.97 -20.30
C SER A 200 10.69 13.48 -19.84
N ASN A 201 10.95 14.78 -19.98
CA ASN A 201 12.19 15.39 -19.49
C ASN A 201 12.29 15.29 -17.96
N LEU A 202 11.18 15.53 -17.23
CA LEU A 202 11.13 15.36 -15.79
C LEU A 202 11.38 13.91 -15.35
N ILE A 203 10.79 12.94 -16.04
CA ILE A 203 10.99 11.51 -15.75
C ILE A 203 12.46 11.13 -16.00
N SER A 204 13.04 11.58 -17.11
CA SER A 204 14.45 11.36 -17.43
C SER A 204 15.37 11.95 -16.36
N LEU A 205 15.12 13.19 -15.93
CA LEU A 205 15.87 13.85 -14.85
C LEU A 205 15.77 13.09 -13.52
N ILE A 206 14.60 12.54 -13.18
CA ILE A 206 14.41 11.73 -11.96
C ILE A 206 15.17 10.41 -12.08
N SER A 207 15.12 9.75 -13.23
CA SER A 207 15.85 8.51 -13.49
C SER A 207 17.36 8.73 -13.32
N LEU A 208 17.93 9.76 -13.94
CA LEU A 208 19.34 10.12 -13.79
C LEU A 208 19.70 10.39 -12.31
N LYS A 209 18.86 11.17 -11.61
CA LYS A 209 19.05 11.40 -10.17
C LYS A 209 19.00 10.09 -9.37
N SER A 210 18.12 9.15 -9.71
CA SER A 210 18.01 7.90 -8.97
C SER A 210 19.27 7.05 -9.01
N PHE A 211 19.99 7.03 -10.14
CA PHE A 211 21.29 6.37 -10.23
C PHE A 211 22.32 7.06 -9.32
N THR A 212 22.44 8.38 -9.40
CA THR A 212 23.37 9.15 -8.54
C THR A 212 23.07 8.98 -7.05
N TYR A 213 21.78 8.93 -6.67
CA TYR A 213 21.40 8.69 -5.28
C TYR A 213 21.62 7.23 -4.84
N GLY A 214 21.56 6.28 -5.76
CA GLY A 214 21.92 4.88 -5.52
C GLY A 214 23.39 4.74 -5.17
N GLU A 215 24.29 5.29 -6.00
CA GLU A 215 25.74 5.30 -5.75
C GLU A 215 26.08 5.98 -4.41
N LYS A 216 25.46 7.14 -4.14
CA LYS A 216 25.67 7.83 -2.86
C LYS A 216 25.19 7.02 -1.65
N LEU A 217 24.07 6.30 -1.79
CA LEU A 217 23.57 5.45 -0.72
C LEU A 217 24.55 4.31 -0.45
N ASP A 218 25.10 3.72 -1.50
CA ASP A 218 26.08 2.64 -1.43
C ASP A 218 27.36 3.09 -0.70
N MET A 219 27.95 4.21 -1.12
CA MET A 219 29.11 4.82 -0.43
C MET A 219 28.84 5.10 1.05
N VAL A 220 27.63 5.56 1.40
CA VAL A 220 27.24 5.81 2.79
C VAL A 220 27.05 4.51 3.57
N MET A 221 26.56 3.45 2.93
CA MET A 221 26.44 2.12 3.55
C MET A 221 27.82 1.53 3.84
N GLU A 222 28.75 1.62 2.90
CA GLU A 222 30.14 1.20 3.08
C GLU A 222 30.82 1.99 4.21
N ALA A 223 30.68 3.32 4.21
CA ALA A 223 31.26 4.18 5.26
C ALA A 223 30.69 3.89 6.66
N ARG A 224 29.47 3.34 6.76
CA ARG A 224 28.85 2.91 8.02
C ARG A 224 29.19 1.47 8.40
N GLY A 225 30.02 0.78 7.63
CA GLY A 225 30.41 -0.61 7.87
C GLY A 225 29.27 -1.59 7.63
N TYR A 226 28.46 -1.38 6.58
CA TYR A 226 27.41 -2.33 6.22
C TYR A 226 28.01 -3.69 5.83
N THR A 227 27.60 -4.75 6.53
CA THR A 227 28.15 -6.11 6.41
C THR A 227 27.28 -7.05 5.56
N GLY A 228 26.33 -6.53 4.77
CA GLY A 228 25.35 -7.35 4.04
C GLY A 228 24.21 -7.91 4.91
N GLN A 229 24.21 -7.59 6.21
CA GLN A 229 23.19 -8.04 7.15
C GLN A 229 22.10 -6.99 7.32
N TYR A 230 20.85 -7.36 7.05
CA TYR A 230 19.70 -6.49 7.27
C TYR A 230 19.26 -6.57 8.73
N TYR A 231 19.60 -5.59 9.57
CA TYR A 231 19.21 -5.60 10.99
C TYR A 231 17.78 -5.10 11.19
N ARG A 232 17.02 -5.79 12.05
CA ARG A 232 15.64 -5.44 12.41
C ARG A 232 15.64 -4.92 13.84
N VAL A 233 14.81 -3.92 14.13
CA VAL A 233 14.46 -3.59 15.51
C VAL A 233 13.75 -4.81 16.12
N LYS A 234 14.38 -5.45 17.11
CA LYS A 234 13.80 -6.62 17.78
C LYS A 234 12.52 -6.19 18.51
N GLN A 235 11.36 -6.61 18.01
CA GLN A 235 10.12 -6.56 18.76
C GLN A 235 10.03 -7.85 19.60
N PRO A 236 10.04 -7.77 20.94
CA PRO A 236 9.91 -8.95 21.78
C PRO A 236 8.49 -9.53 21.66
N LEU A 237 8.40 -10.86 21.61
CA LEU A 237 7.12 -11.58 21.69
C LEU A 237 6.54 -11.41 23.09
N LYS A 238 5.30 -10.94 23.19
CA LYS A 238 4.59 -10.84 24.47
C LYS A 238 3.90 -12.17 24.77
N THR A 239 3.67 -12.47 26.04
CA THR A 239 2.90 -13.66 26.46
C THR A 239 1.49 -13.70 25.85
N LYS A 240 0.88 -12.54 25.61
CA LYS A 240 -0.41 -12.40 24.89
C LYS A 240 -0.33 -12.93 23.45
N ASP A 241 0.79 -12.71 22.75
CA ASP A 241 0.97 -13.15 21.38
C ASP A 241 0.99 -14.68 21.28
N PHE A 242 1.57 -15.35 22.28
CA PHE A 242 1.60 -16.81 22.37
C PHE A 242 0.19 -17.39 22.54
N LEU A 243 -0.62 -16.81 23.43
CA LEU A 243 -2.01 -17.24 23.64
C LEU A 243 -2.85 -17.06 22.37
N VAL A 244 -2.71 -15.91 21.70
CA VAL A 244 -3.37 -15.64 20.41
C VAL A 244 -2.95 -16.66 19.35
N SER A 245 -1.67 -17.04 19.29
CA SER A 245 -1.20 -18.04 18.32
C SER A 245 -1.82 -19.42 18.54
N ILE A 246 -1.98 -19.85 19.80
CA ILE A 246 -2.63 -21.12 20.15
C ILE A 246 -4.11 -21.07 19.76
N ALA A 247 -4.79 -19.96 20.08
CA ALA A 247 -6.20 -19.78 19.73
C ALA A 247 -6.43 -19.85 18.21
N TYR A 248 -5.56 -19.23 17.41
CA TYR A 248 -5.61 -19.34 15.95
C TYR A 248 -5.34 -20.76 15.44
N LEU A 249 -4.36 -21.47 16.02
CA LEU A 249 -4.10 -22.86 15.64
C LEU A 249 -5.30 -23.77 15.89
N LEU A 250 -5.94 -23.65 17.05
CA LEU A 250 -7.14 -24.43 17.37
C LEU A 250 -8.31 -24.07 16.44
N PHE A 251 -8.54 -22.78 16.18
CA PHE A 251 -9.61 -22.31 15.33
C PHE A 251 -9.44 -22.79 13.88
N PHE A 252 -8.27 -22.56 13.28
CA PHE A 252 -8.01 -22.98 11.90
C PHE A 252 -7.93 -24.50 11.78
N GLY A 253 -7.36 -25.20 12.75
CA GLY A 253 -7.32 -26.66 12.79
C GLY A 253 -8.73 -27.28 12.83
N GLY A 254 -9.61 -26.74 13.67
CA GLY A 254 -11.01 -27.17 13.76
C GLY A 254 -11.78 -26.94 12.46
N LEU A 255 -11.60 -25.78 11.82
CA LEU A 255 -12.22 -25.48 10.53
C LEU A 255 -11.73 -26.39 9.40
N LEU A 256 -10.43 -26.72 9.36
CA LEU A 256 -9.88 -27.65 8.38
C LEU A 256 -10.42 -29.07 8.57
N TYR A 257 -10.56 -29.52 9.82
CA TYR A 257 -11.16 -30.82 10.13
C TYR A 257 -12.62 -30.90 9.65
N LEU A 258 -13.40 -29.86 9.94
CA LEU A 258 -14.80 -29.77 9.48
C LEU A 258 -14.91 -29.62 7.95
N GLY A 259 -13.91 -28.99 7.34
CA GLY A 259 -13.78 -28.93 5.88
C GLY A 259 -13.56 -30.30 5.24
N ARG A 260 -12.89 -31.23 5.93
CA ARG A 260 -12.56 -32.56 5.41
C ARG A 260 -13.68 -33.60 5.55
N ASN A 261 -14.44 -33.59 6.66
CA ASN A 261 -15.57 -34.51 6.92
C ASN A 261 -16.86 -34.03 6.28
#